data_AF-A0A2V6X4X2-F1
#
_entry.id   AF-A0A2V6X4X2-F1
#
_cell.length_a   1.000
_cell.length_b   1.000
_cell.length_c   1.000
_cell.angle_alpha   90.00
_cell.angle_beta   90.00
_cell.angle_gamma   90.00
#
_symmetry.space_group_name_H-M   'P 1'
#
loop_
_entity.id
_entity.type
_entity.pdbx_description
1 polymer ?
#
loop_
_entity_poly.entity_id
_entity_poly.type
_entity_poly.pdbx_seq_one_letter_code
_entity_poly.pdbx_strand_id
1 'polypeptide(L)'
;YLGDPIDAKTALQYGMVNRVVPGAELEAATLKFARRMALMSPEALAATKLAINRGADAAGFRNAIRAGLDVLAGLYAARTEVGTKFDEIREKEGLGAALRWRAAQFSD
;
A
#
# COMPACT_ATOMS: atom_id res chain seq x y z
N TYR A 1 9.11 -3.63 8.38
CA TYR A 1 10.42 -4.27 8.17
C TYR A 1 10.27 -5.77 7.88
N LEU A 2 9.52 -6.51 8.70
CA LEU A 2 9.35 -7.97 8.56
C LEU A 2 8.42 -8.42 7.41
N GLY A 3 7.51 -7.54 6.97
CA GLY A 3 6.63 -7.84 5.82
C GLY A 3 5.32 -8.52 6.19
N ASP A 4 4.93 -8.49 7.47
CA ASP A 4 3.70 -9.11 7.95
C ASP A 4 2.43 -8.47 7.37
N PRO A 5 1.41 -9.26 7.06
CA PRO A 5 0.11 -8.73 6.67
C PRO A 5 -0.58 -8.06 7.87
N ILE A 6 -1.37 -7.04 7.58
CA ILE A 6 -2.24 -6.39 8.58
C ILE A 6 -3.70 -6.56 8.19
N ASP A 7 -4.57 -6.73 9.20
CA ASP A 7 -6.01 -6.78 8.96
C ASP A 7 -6.60 -5.36 8.78
N ALA A 8 -7.88 -5.28 8.43
CA ALA A 8 -8.56 -4.01 8.21
C ALA A 8 -8.66 -3.14 9.48
N LYS A 9 -8.73 -3.75 10.67
CA LYS A 9 -8.84 -3.01 11.95
C LYS A 9 -7.50 -2.39 12.32
N THR A 10 -6.40 -3.12 12.17
CA THR A 10 -5.05 -2.61 12.34
C THR A 10 -4.77 -1.50 11.33
N ALA A 11 -5.15 -1.67 10.06
CA ALA A 11 -5.00 -0.63 9.05
C ALA A 11 -5.76 0.66 9.40
N LEU A 12 -6.95 0.56 10.02
CA LEU A 12 -7.71 1.70 10.52
C LEU A 12 -6.99 2.39 11.69
N GLN A 13 -6.48 1.61 12.65
CA GLN A 13 -5.73 2.13 13.80
C GLN A 13 -4.45 2.88 13.38
N TYR A 14 -3.77 2.40 12.33
CA TYR A 14 -2.59 3.07 11.76
C TYR A 14 -2.94 4.27 10.88
N GLY A 15 -4.23 4.53 10.61
CA GLY A 15 -4.67 5.61 9.73
C GLY A 15 -4.42 5.35 8.24
N MET A 16 -4.15 4.11 7.84
CA MET A 16 -3.98 3.73 6.44
C MET A 16 -5.31 3.69 5.68
N VAL A 17 -6.40 3.37 6.38
CA VAL A 17 -7.77 3.42 5.86
C VAL A 17 -8.65 4.30 6.74
N ASN A 18 -9.66 4.92 6.14
CA ASN A 18 -10.53 5.87 6.86
C ASN A 18 -11.75 5.21 7.52
N ARG A 19 -12.22 4.06 6.98
CA ARG A 19 -13.42 3.34 7.45
C ARG A 19 -13.30 1.85 7.09
N VAL A 20 -13.88 1.00 7.94
CA VAL A 20 -14.05 -0.43 7.70
C VAL A 20 -15.54 -0.74 7.70
N VAL A 21 -16.01 -1.48 6.68
CA VAL A 21 -17.41 -1.86 6.50
C VAL A 21 -17.50 -3.34 6.12
N PRO A 22 -18.65 -4.02 6.32
CA PRO A 22 -18.86 -5.35 5.77
C PRO A 22 -18.62 -5.38 4.26
N GLY A 23 -18.05 -6.47 3.74
CA GLY A 23 -17.70 -6.57 2.32
C GLY A 23 -18.88 -6.34 1.37
N ALA A 24 -20.06 -6.84 1.73
CA ALA A 24 -21.31 -6.64 0.97
C ALA A 24 -21.78 -5.16 0.93
N GLU A 25 -21.31 -4.32 1.84
CA GLU A 25 -21.70 -2.90 1.92
C GLU A 25 -20.66 -1.95 1.29
N LEU A 26 -19.52 -2.48 0.82
CA LEU A 26 -18.39 -1.67 0.35
C LEU A 26 -18.80 -0.68 -0.75
N GLU A 27 -19.54 -1.15 -1.74
CA GLU A 27 -19.98 -0.32 -2.87
C GLU A 27 -20.93 0.79 -2.39
N ALA A 28 -21.93 0.43 -1.58
CA ALA A 28 -22.92 1.36 -1.05
C ALA A 28 -22.27 2.44 -0.17
N ALA A 29 -21.35 2.05 0.72
CA ALA A 29 -20.63 2.97 1.59
C ALA A 29 -19.71 3.92 0.79
N THR A 30 -19.02 3.40 -0.23
CA THR A 30 -18.16 4.18 -1.13
C THR A 30 -18.96 5.21 -1.91
N LEU A 31 -20.06 4.80 -2.55
CA LEU A 31 -20.93 5.70 -3.30
C LEU A 31 -21.58 6.75 -2.40
N LYS A 32 -22.00 6.38 -1.18
CA LYS A 32 -22.52 7.34 -0.20
C LYS A 32 -21.50 8.43 0.11
N PHE A 33 -20.23 8.08 0.28
CA PHE A 33 -19.17 9.06 0.52
C PHE A 33 -18.89 9.93 -0.71
N ALA A 34 -18.77 9.32 -1.90
CA ALA A 34 -18.54 10.05 -3.15
C ALA A 34 -19.68 11.04 -3.47
N ARG A 35 -20.95 10.61 -3.30
CA ARG A 35 -22.12 11.47 -3.49
C ARG A 35 -22.12 12.67 -2.55
N ARG A 36 -21.71 12.49 -1.29
CA ARG A 36 -21.55 13.61 -0.34
C ARG A 36 -20.47 14.59 -0.79
N MET A 37 -19.34 14.10 -1.30
CA MET A 37 -18.27 14.94 -1.81
C MET A 37 -18.71 15.73 -3.05
N ALA A 38 -19.50 15.10 -3.94
CA ALA A 38 -20.01 15.73 -5.16
C ALA A 38 -20.98 16.91 -4.92
N LEU A 39 -21.46 17.10 -3.69
CA LEU A 39 -22.27 18.28 -3.31
C LEU A 39 -21.42 19.52 -3.04
N MET A 40 -20.09 19.40 -2.96
CA MET A 40 -19.19 20.52 -2.68
C MET A 40 -18.79 21.23 -3.99
N SER A 41 -18.47 22.52 -3.91
CA SER A 41 -17.91 23.26 -5.06
C SER A 41 -16.60 22.58 -5.53
N PRO A 42 -16.43 22.34 -6.85
CA PRO A 42 -15.19 21.81 -7.40
C PRO A 42 -13.96 22.65 -7.05
N GLU A 43 -14.11 23.97 -7.03
CA GLU A 43 -13.05 24.93 -6.69
C GLU A 43 -12.64 24.77 -5.22
N ALA A 44 -13.62 24.66 -4.31
CA ALA A 44 -13.36 24.46 -2.88
C ALA A 44 -12.68 23.12 -2.61
N LEU A 45 -13.10 22.04 -3.28
CA LEU A 45 -12.46 20.73 -3.18
C LEU A 45 -11.01 20.78 -3.66
N ALA A 46 -10.77 21.41 -4.82
CA ALA A 46 -9.43 21.54 -5.38
C ALA A 46 -8.49 22.34 -4.46
N ALA A 47 -8.95 23.50 -3.98
CA ALA A 47 -8.18 24.35 -3.07
C ALA A 47 -7.86 23.63 -1.75
N THR A 48 -8.84 22.95 -1.16
CA THR A 48 -8.66 22.21 0.09
C THR A 48 -7.67 21.05 -0.09
N LYS A 49 -7.80 20.27 -1.16
CA LYS A 49 -6.85 19.19 -1.48
C LYS A 49 -5.44 19.72 -1.71
N LEU A 50 -5.30 20.87 -2.38
CA LEU A 50 -4.01 21.52 -2.58
C LEU A 50 -3.38 21.94 -1.25
N ALA A 51 -4.15 22.54 -0.35
CA ALA A 51 -3.67 22.94 0.98
C ALA A 51 -3.19 21.73 1.80
N ILE A 52 -3.96 20.63 1.82
CA ILE A 52 -3.59 19.38 2.49
C ILE A 52 -2.28 18.83 1.92
N ASN A 53 -2.16 18.74 0.59
CA ASN A 53 -0.96 18.24 -0.07
C ASN A 53 0.28 19.11 0.26
N ARG A 54 0.13 20.44 0.24
CA ARG A 54 1.21 21.35 0.62
C ARG A 54 1.64 21.17 2.07
N GLY A 55 0.71 20.89 2.97
CA GLY A 55 1.03 20.54 4.36
C GLY A 55 1.88 19.27 4.46
N ALA A 56 1.50 18.21 3.75
CA ALA A 56 2.26 16.97 3.70
C ALA A 56 3.67 17.17 3.09
N ASP A 57 3.76 17.97 2.03
CA ASP A 57 5.04 18.31 1.40
C ASP A 57 5.95 19.11 2.33
N ALA A 58 5.41 20.10 3.03
CA ALA A 58 6.13 20.90 4.02
C ALA A 58 6.63 20.03 5.19
N ALA A 59 5.87 19.01 5.59
CA ALA A 59 6.28 18.01 6.56
C ALA A 59 7.34 17.02 6.02
N GLY A 60 7.74 17.13 4.75
CA GLY A 60 8.81 16.34 4.15
C GLY A 60 8.35 15.05 3.47
N PHE A 61 7.05 14.85 3.23
CA PHE A 61 6.51 13.61 2.66
C PHE A 61 7.23 13.15 1.39
N ARG A 62 7.40 14.05 0.41
CA ARG A 62 8.11 13.72 -0.83
C ARG A 62 9.61 13.50 -0.65
N ASN A 63 10.24 14.16 0.32
CA ASN A 63 11.65 13.94 0.63
C ASN A 63 11.86 12.56 1.24
N ALA A 64 10.98 12.14 2.16
CA ALA A 64 11.01 10.81 2.76
C ALA A 64 10.83 9.69 1.70
N ILE A 65 9.89 9.86 0.76
CA ILE A 65 9.70 8.91 -0.34
C ILE A 65 10.96 8.79 -1.19
N ARG A 66 11.56 9.92 -1.59
CA ARG A 66 12.78 9.91 -2.43
C ARG A 66 13.96 9.25 -1.71
N ALA A 67 14.19 9.61 -0.45
CA ALA A 67 15.25 9.01 0.35
C ALA A 67 15.09 7.48 0.47
N GLY A 68 13.85 6.99 0.64
CA GLY A 68 13.58 5.56 0.63
C GLY A 68 13.83 4.90 -0.72
N LEU A 69 13.43 5.57 -1.82
CA LEU A 69 13.61 5.06 -3.18
C LEU A 69 15.09 4.97 -3.55
N ASP A 70 15.90 5.96 -3.21
CA ASP A 70 17.35 5.98 -3.48
C ASP A 70 18.06 4.77 -2.86
N VAL A 71 17.58 4.32 -1.69
CA VAL A 71 18.12 3.14 -0.98
C VAL A 71 17.57 1.84 -1.57
N LEU A 72 16.26 1.75 -1.81
CA LEU A 72 15.60 0.49 -2.17
C LEU A 72 15.65 0.18 -3.67
N ALA A 73 15.83 1.17 -4.55
CA ALA A 73 15.83 0.95 -6.00
C ALA A 73 16.93 -0.03 -6.43
N GLY A 74 18.12 0.05 -5.84
CA GLY A 74 19.22 -0.87 -6.12
C GLY A 74 18.89 -2.32 -5.78
N LEU A 75 18.06 -2.57 -4.76
CA LEU A 75 17.65 -3.92 -4.36
C LEU A 75 16.82 -4.62 -5.44
N TYR A 76 15.99 -3.88 -6.19
CA TYR A 76 15.17 -4.46 -7.26
C TYR A 76 15.99 -4.84 -8.50
N ALA A 77 17.15 -4.22 -8.70
CA ALA A 77 18.08 -4.58 -9.77
C ALA A 77 19.08 -5.66 -9.31
N ALA A 78 19.35 -5.76 -8.01
CA ALA A 78 20.28 -6.72 -7.46
C ALA A 78 19.75 -8.15 -7.60
N ARG A 79 20.61 -9.06 -8.07
CA ARG A 79 20.36 -10.49 -7.92
C ARG A 79 20.70 -10.88 -6.49
N THR A 80 19.67 -11.24 -5.73
CA THR A 80 19.81 -11.80 -4.39
C THR A 80 19.64 -13.30 -4.44
N GLU A 81 20.28 -14.04 -3.54
CA GLU A 81 20.14 -15.50 -3.48
C GLU A 81 18.66 -15.92 -3.30
N VAL A 82 17.94 -15.20 -2.43
CA VAL A 82 16.51 -15.42 -2.19
C VAL A 82 15.68 -15.15 -3.46
N GLY A 83 15.97 -14.06 -4.17
CA GLY A 83 15.28 -13.71 -5.42
C GLY A 83 15.53 -14.73 -6.52
N THR A 84 16.79 -15.12 -6.73
CA THR A 84 17.14 -16.17 -7.70
C THR A 84 16.45 -17.48 -7.38
N LYS A 85 16.44 -17.90 -6.11
CA LYS A 85 15.76 -19.15 -5.73
C LYS A 85 14.25 -19.08 -5.94
N PHE A 86 13.63 -17.94 -5.61
CA PHE A 86 12.21 -17.72 -5.86
C PHE A 86 11.88 -17.82 -7.35
N ASP A 87 12.67 -17.19 -8.21
CA ASP A 87 12.48 -17.19 -9.66
C ASP A 87 12.64 -18.59 -10.26
N GLU A 88 13.64 -19.36 -9.81
CA GLU A 88 13.83 -20.76 -10.24
C GLU A 88 12.60 -21.63 -9.94
N ILE A 89 12.04 -21.54 -8.72
CA ILE A 89 10.86 -22.30 -8.32
C ILE A 89 9.65 -21.82 -9.14
N ARG A 90 9.49 -20.50 -9.32
CA ARG A 90 8.41 -19.92 -10.12
C ARG A 90 8.44 -20.43 -11.56
N GLU A 91 9.62 -20.49 -12.17
CA GLU A 91 9.81 -20.93 -13.55
C GLU A 91 9.57 -22.43 -13.73
N LYS A 92 9.99 -23.26 -12.76
CA LYS A 92 9.87 -24.72 -12.85
C LYS A 92 8.51 -25.26 -12.37
N GLU A 93 7.94 -24.63 -11.35
CA GLU A 93 6.81 -25.18 -10.57
C GLU A 93 5.64 -24.19 -10.42
N GLY A 94 5.79 -22.96 -10.91
CA GLY A 94 4.76 -21.92 -10.90
C GLY A 94 4.79 -21.01 -9.67
N LEU A 95 4.11 -19.86 -9.79
CA LEU A 95 4.09 -18.82 -8.74
C LEU A 95 3.56 -19.33 -7.40
N GLY A 96 2.54 -20.18 -7.41
CA GLY A 96 1.96 -20.73 -6.19
C GLY A 96 2.96 -21.56 -5.38
N ALA A 97 3.85 -22.31 -6.04
CA ALA A 97 4.90 -23.06 -5.38
C ALA A 97 5.96 -22.14 -4.75
N ALA A 98 6.40 -21.11 -5.49
CA ALA A 98 7.35 -20.12 -5.00
C ALA A 98 6.82 -19.34 -3.78
N LEU A 99 5.54 -18.96 -3.78
CA LEU A 99 4.89 -18.30 -2.64
C LEU A 99 4.82 -19.21 -1.40
N ARG A 100 4.47 -20.49 -1.57
CA ARG A 100 4.46 -21.46 -0.45
C ARG A 100 5.86 -21.68 0.13
N TRP A 101 6.87 -21.85 -0.74
CA TRP A 101 8.26 -21.94 -0.31
C TRP A 101 8.68 -20.72 0.50
N ARG A 102 8.31 -19.52 0.06
CA ARG A 102 8.64 -18.28 0.77
C ARG A 102 7.92 -18.18 2.11
N ALA A 103 6.64 -18.56 2.17
CA ALA A 103 5.86 -18.53 3.40
C ALA A 103 6.39 -19.52 4.46
N ALA A 104 6.82 -20.72 4.04
CA ALA A 104 7.35 -21.76 4.94
C ALA A 104 8.65 -21.35 5.67
N GLN A 105 9.36 -20.34 5.19
CA GLN A 105 10.56 -19.81 5.86
C GLN A 105 10.24 -18.94 7.08
N PHE A 106 8.99 -18.55 7.24
CA PHE A 106 8.50 -17.67 8.30
C PHE A 106 7.43 -18.34 9.18
N SER A 107 7.18 -19.63 8.97
CA SER A 107 6.33 -20.43 9.84
C SER A 107 7.15 -20.97 11.00
N ASP A 108 7.22 -20.20 12.07
CA ASP A 108 7.40 -20.72 13.44
C ASP A 108 6.03 -21.10 14.04
#